data_AF-A0A937BWS1-F1
#
_entry.id   AF-A0A937BWS1-F1
#
_cell.length_a   1.000
_cell.length_b   1.000
_cell.length_c   1.000
_cell.angle_alpha   90.00
_cell.angle_beta   90.00
_cell.angle_gamma   90.00
#
_symmetry.space_group_name_H-M   'P 1'
#
loop_
_entity.id
_entity.type
_entity.pdbx_description
1 polymer ?
#
loop_
_entity_poly.entity_id
_entity_poly.type
_entity_poly.pdbx_seq_one_letter_code
_entity_poly.pdbx_strand_id
1 'polypeptide(L)' 'MHQGFDYSYIMKKDIVDIWVEDDGDGFDQSFIKGKDSKKISAGLLNMQKRAELLNGHYSLESTPGKGTKINILIPY' A
#
# COMPACT_ATOMS: atom_id res chain seq x y z
N MET A 1 -16.81 0.46 16.74
CA MET A 1 -16.69 0.02 15.34
C MET A 1 -15.30 -0.55 15.19
N HIS A 2 -15.18 -1.85 14.94
CA HIS A 2 -13.88 -2.43 14.57
C HIS A 2 -13.63 -2.02 13.12
N GLN A 3 -12.58 -1.22 12.88
CA GLN A 3 -12.04 -1.06 11.52
C GLN A 3 -11.58 -2.46 11.07
N GLY A 4 -12.13 -2.92 9.96
CA GLY A 4 -11.72 -4.15 9.30
C GLY A 4 -10.40 -3.95 8.59
N PHE A 5 -9.53 -4.95 8.70
CA PHE A 5 -8.30 -5.02 7.93
C PHE A 5 -8.31 -6.36 7.21
N ASP A 6 -8.37 -6.30 5.89
CA ASP A 6 -8.36 -7.45 5.02
C ASP A 6 -7.05 -7.52 4.27
N TYR A 7 -6.56 -8.73 4.06
CA TYR A 7 -5.39 -8.98 3.23
C TYR A 7 -5.57 -10.26 2.43
N SER A 8 -5.02 -10.29 1.23
CA SER A 8 -4.99 -11.47 0.39
C SER A 8 -3.71 -11.52 -0.42
N TYR A 9 -3.36 -12.71 -0.93
CA TYR A 9 -2.29 -12.84 -1.89
C TYR A 9 -2.57 -13.97 -2.87
N ILE A 10 -2.02 -13.84 -4.09
CA ILE A 10 -2.08 -14.86 -5.13
C ILE A 10 -0.67 -15.08 -5.66
N MET A 11 -0.26 -16.35 -5.71
CA MET A 11 0.93 -16.76 -6.43
C MET A 11 0.55 -16.98 -7.90
N LYS A 12 1.08 -16.16 -8.80
CA LYS A 12 1.04 -16.40 -10.26
C LYS A 12 2.44 -16.81 -10.70
N LYS A 13 2.56 -17.33 -11.92
CA LYS A 13 3.88 -17.69 -12.47
C LYS A 13 4.85 -16.50 -12.34
N ASP A 14 5.94 -16.71 -11.60
CA ASP A 14 7.03 -15.78 -11.36
C ASP A 14 6.63 -14.45 -10.65
N ILE A 15 5.43 -14.36 -10.04
CA ILE A 15 4.97 -13.16 -9.32
C ILE A 15 4.09 -13.47 -8.09
N VAL A 16 4.36 -12.84 -6.96
CA VAL A 16 3.48 -12.77 -5.79
C VAL A 16 2.68 -11.47 -5.86
N ASP A 17 1.36 -11.56 -5.90
CA ASP A 17 0.43 -10.43 -5.95
C ASP A 17 -0.27 -10.30 -4.59
N ILE A 18 0.09 -9.29 -3.80
CA ILE A 18 -0.37 -9.08 -2.42
C ILE A 18 -1.29 -7.87 -2.39
N TRP A 19 -2.42 -8.01 -1.71
CA TRP A 19 -3.39 -6.94 -1.46
C TRP A 19 -3.61 -6.75 0.03
N VAL A 20 -3.66 -5.48 0.44
CA VAL A 20 -3.99 -5.05 1.80
C VAL A 20 -5.05 -3.96 1.70
N GLU A 21 -6.14 -4.09 2.43
CA GLU A 21 -7.25 -3.13 2.46
C GLU A 21 -7.70 -2.89 3.89
N ASP A 22 -7.94 -1.63 4.24
CA ASP A 22 -8.63 -1.23 5.46
C ASP A 22 -9.81 -0.32 5.12
N ASP A 23 -10.84 -0.33 5.97
CA ASP A 23 -12.02 0.52 5.89
C ASP A 23 -11.93 1.75 6.82
N GLY A 24 -10.71 2.19 7.14
CA GLY A 24 -10.44 3.31 8.02
C GLY A 24 -10.76 4.69 7.41
N ASP A 25 -10.28 5.74 8.06
CA ASP A 25 -10.58 7.12 7.64
C ASP A 25 -9.92 7.51 6.31
N GLY A 26 -8.97 6.72 5.81
CA GLY A 26 -8.19 7.06 4.63
C GLY A 26 -7.51 8.45 4.71
N PHE A 27 -6.93 8.90 3.60
CA PHE A 27 -6.31 10.21 3.50
C PHE A 27 -6.21 10.67 2.04
N ASP A 28 -6.00 11.97 1.84
CA ASP A 28 -5.76 12.50 0.49
C ASP A 28 -4.34 12.16 0.03
N GLN A 29 -4.24 11.34 -1.02
CA GLN A 29 -2.97 10.93 -1.63
C GLN A 29 -2.15 12.10 -2.19
N SER A 30 -2.74 13.26 -2.43
CA SER A 30 -2.00 14.46 -2.85
C SER A 30 -0.92 14.85 -1.84
N PHE A 31 -1.12 14.52 -0.55
CA PHE A 31 -0.13 14.72 0.51
C PHE A 31 1.12 13.86 0.37
N ILE A 32 1.09 12.80 -0.43
CA ILE A 32 2.19 11.85 -0.62
C ILE A 32 3.10 12.24 -1.79
N LYS A 33 2.57 12.87 -2.84
CA LYS A 33 3.28 13.12 -4.11
C LYS A 33 4.06 14.45 -4.16
N GLY A 34 4.08 15.24 -3.08
CA GLY A 34 4.74 16.55 -3.03
C GLY A 34 6.17 16.54 -2.45
N LYS A 35 6.86 17.70 -2.52
CA LYS A 35 8.17 17.94 -1.85
C LYS A 35 8.13 17.76 -0.33
N ASP A 36 6.93 17.67 0.26
CA ASP A 36 6.67 17.40 1.67
C ASP A 36 6.44 15.91 1.96
N SER A 37 7.30 15.04 1.40
CA SER A 37 7.36 13.60 1.69
C SER A 37 7.54 13.26 3.19
N LYS A 38 7.67 14.26 4.05
CA LYS A 38 7.58 14.18 5.52
C LYS A 38 6.21 13.69 6.05
N LYS A 39 5.17 13.59 5.21
CA LYS A 39 3.83 13.15 5.61
C LYS A 39 3.54 11.66 5.40
N ILE A 40 4.40 10.93 4.68
CA ILE A 40 4.25 9.47 4.58
C ILE A 40 4.62 8.84 5.93
N SER A 41 3.74 8.00 6.48
CA SER A 41 4.07 7.22 7.68
C SER A 41 5.23 6.27 7.40
N ALA A 42 6.06 6.01 8.41
CA ALA A 42 7.20 5.10 8.25
C ALA A 42 6.78 3.70 7.76
N GLY A 43 5.56 3.24 8.09
CA GLY A 43 4.99 1.98 7.62
C GLY A 43 4.81 1.94 6.10
N LEU A 44 4.11 2.93 5.53
CA LEU A 44 3.90 3.03 4.08
C LEU A 44 5.23 3.17 3.32
N LEU A 45 6.14 4.00 3.83
CA LEU A 45 7.48 4.16 3.24
C LEU A 45 8.27 2.85 3.24
N ASN A 46 8.21 2.08 4.33
CA ASN A 46 8.91 0.81 4.43
C ASN A 46 8.34 -0.24 3.47
N MET A 47 7.01 -0.28 3.29
CA MET A 47 6.39 -1.19 2.31
C MET A 47 6.81 -0.86 0.89
N GLN A 48 6.79 0.42 0.52
CA GLN A 48 7.29 0.88 -0.78
C GLN A 48 8.76 0.48 -0.99
N LYS A 49 9.65 0.85 -0.06
CA LYS A 49 11.09 0.56 -0.18
C LYS A 49 11.39 -0.94 -0.24
N ARG A 50 10.64 -1.78 0.46
CA ARG A 50 10.81 -3.24 0.44
C ARG A 50 10.35 -3.84 -0.88
N ALA A 51 9.26 -3.34 -1.46
CA ALA A 51 8.85 -3.73 -2.80
C ALA A 51 9.94 -3.36 -3.82
N GLU A 52 10.43 -2.12 -3.77
CA GLU A 52 11.53 -1.64 -4.64
C GLU A 52 12.81 -2.48 -4.49
N LEU A 53 13.20 -2.83 -3.25
CA LEU A 53 14.37 -3.67 -2.96
C LEU A 53 14.29 -5.06 -3.61
N LEU A 54 13.07 -5.58 -3.76
CA LEU A 54 12.80 -6.89 -4.37
C LEU A 54 12.52 -6.78 -5.87
N ASN A 55 12.84 -5.65 -6.51
CA ASN A 55 12.50 -5.34 -7.90
C ASN A 55 10.99 -5.46 -8.19
N GLY A 56 10.18 -5.23 -7.17
CA GLY A 56 8.73 -5.30 -7.23
C GLY A 56 8.05 -3.97 -7.53
N HIS A 57 6.73 -4.03 -7.63
CA HIS A 57 5.86 -2.87 -7.79
C HIS A 57 5.08 -2.62 -6.50
N TYR A 58 4.85 -1.35 -6.19
CA TYR A 58 4.02 -0.89 -5.07
C TYR A 58 3.03 0.15 -5.57
N SER A 59 1.74 -0.04 -5.25
CA SER A 59 0.71 0.96 -5.45
C SER A 59 -0.09 1.16 -4.17
N LEU A 60 -0.58 2.39 -4.00
CA LEU A 60 -1.31 2.84 -2.83
C LEU A 60 -2.45 3.71 -3.30
N GLU A 61 -3.65 3.35 -2.89
CA GLU A 61 -4.85 4.14 -3.07
C GLU A 61 -5.48 4.41 -1.70
N SER A 62 -5.62 5.68 -1.33
CA SER A 62 -6.38 6.10 -0.16
C SER A 62 -7.35 7.21 -0.54
N THR A 63 -8.53 7.21 0.09
CA THR A 63 -9.53 8.27 -0.08
C THR A 63 -10.13 8.59 1.29
N PRO A 64 -10.21 9.88 1.70
CA PRO A 64 -10.84 10.24 2.96
C PRO A 64 -12.25 9.66 3.11
N GLY A 65 -12.51 8.98 4.22
CA GLY A 65 -13.75 8.30 4.57
C GLY A 65 -14.01 6.98 3.83
N LYS A 66 -13.06 6.46 3.03
CA LYS A 66 -13.21 5.19 2.28
C LYS A 66 -12.10 4.17 2.54
N GLY A 67 -11.20 4.45 3.48
CA GLY A 67 -10.09 3.57 3.79
C GLY A 67 -8.91 3.65 2.82
N THR A 68 -8.08 2.62 2.85
CA THR A 68 -6.82 2.52 2.10
C THR A 68 -6.66 1.14 1.49
N LYS A 69 -6.15 1.09 0.26
CA LYS A 69 -5.80 -0.12 -0.49
C LYS A 69 -4.34 -0.05 -0.91
N ILE A 70 -3.63 -1.15 -0.73
CA ILE A 70 -2.23 -1.31 -1.14
C ILE A 70 -2.13 -2.57 -1.98
N ASN A 71 -1.43 -2.47 -3.10
CA ASN A 71 -1.03 -3.63 -3.90
C ASN A 71 0.50 -3.71 -4.01
N ILE A 72 1.02 -4.91 -3.83
CA ILE A 72 2.45 -5.21 -3.94
C ILE A 72 2.63 -6.39 -4.89
N LEU A 73 3.43 -6.20 -5.93
CA LEU A 73 3.81 -7.26 -6.87
C LEU A 73 5.29 -7.58 -6.69
N ILE A 74 5.63 -8.80 -6.30
CA ILE A 74 7.02 -9.23 -6.08
C ILE A 74 7.38 -10.34 -7.07
N PRO A 75 8.35 -10.12 -7.97
CA PRO A 75 8.92 -11.19 -8.78
C PRO A 75 9.61 -12.23 -7.88
N TYR A 76 9.48 -13.53 -8.20
CA TYR A 76 10.15 -14.61 -7.46
C TYR A 76 10.66 -15.72 -8.38
#